data_AF-A0A0Q4BBX5-F1
#
_entry.id   AF-A0A0Q4BBX5-F1
#
_cell.length_a   1.000
_cell.length_b   1.000
_cell.length_c   1.000
_cell.angle_alpha   90.00
_cell.angle_beta   90.00
_cell.angle_gamma   90.00
#
_symmetry.space_group_name_H-M   'P 1'
#
loop_
_entity.id
_entity.type
_entity.pdbx_description
1 polymer ?
#
loop_
_entity_poly.entity_id
_entity_poly.type
_entity_poly.pdbx_seq_one_letter_code
_entity_poly.pdbx_strand_id
1 'polypeptide(L)'
;MIIREVPADQRVDAEILAALLDLIPVHDGDRYLLMGRGAVIDKVEEARHFRDRDKAIELAKAMEFNAEAVFRERYTQVASKTLSVKASTLFRMLEEASVTGESRDEMMRRLLRPTVERAIDELASRLSEENEDLLRYSLEEWREGGQQMKEIDAEDLQEGELAVPVLRKRIPQDELPADLRKYSRYFLKNLFRLNNLHGQYEFFYPPEIIERYWEFISPDQGTFELKITPASGTLTLRLYEVSRRFGLERTDNPDYYALAEFLARDARKRCIKGCRIKVHGWTPEDDEVLEQMMLLETDADDGAPNALGCIAHDLSPEGLEEFRRLLRGLSGIRAEVLFPVSERSADEKDDLAALGFDIGIDGETGRFLLDGAEASERSMHEVVVLIGRKLLDLSRQAYRDPARFPEPNIEELDAEVHRLIAEAEEDGLTEEMAREIVAKITVLDYYEALARYSYVLSEQLVRYLESEHAVTFTMPRILLALLNRVLEESNADELILQRLEARP
;
A
#
# COMPACT_ATOMS: atom_id res chain seq x y z
N MET A 1 26.75 -8.58 -31.33
CA MET A 1 26.60 -7.15 -30.95
C MET A 1 27.66 -6.25 -31.61
N ILE A 2 27.34 -5.02 -32.02
CA ILE A 2 28.32 -4.02 -32.49
C ILE A 2 28.18 -2.75 -31.66
N ILE A 3 29.10 -2.52 -30.71
CA ILE A 3 29.11 -1.33 -29.88
C ILE A 3 29.97 -0.26 -30.57
N ARG A 4 29.33 0.82 -31.03
CA ARG A 4 30.01 1.97 -31.67
C ARG A 4 29.61 3.31 -31.09
N GLU A 5 28.51 3.36 -30.33
CA GLU A 5 27.97 4.58 -29.77
C GLU A 5 27.53 4.33 -28.33
N VAL A 6 27.75 5.32 -27.47
CA VAL A 6 27.35 5.32 -26.06
C VAL A 6 26.76 6.68 -25.72
N PRO A 7 25.62 6.81 -25.01
CA PRO A 7 25.10 8.10 -24.58
C PRO A 7 26.11 8.97 -23.83
N ALA A 8 26.07 10.29 -24.04
CA ALA A 8 27.04 11.23 -23.46
C ALA A 8 26.98 11.32 -21.93
N ASP A 9 25.84 11.01 -21.32
CA ASP A 9 25.68 10.92 -19.86
C ASP A 9 26.36 9.68 -19.24
N GLN A 10 26.78 8.72 -20.08
CA GLN A 10 27.44 7.48 -19.67
C GLN A 10 28.93 7.46 -20.02
N ARG A 11 29.64 8.58 -19.80
CA ARG A 11 31.08 8.73 -20.09
C ARG A 11 31.95 7.56 -19.58
N VAL A 12 31.71 7.11 -18.34
CA VAL A 12 32.49 6.02 -17.74
C VAL A 12 32.30 4.70 -18.49
N ASP A 13 31.10 4.44 -18.99
CA ASP A 13 30.83 3.23 -19.79
C ASP A 13 31.49 3.34 -21.17
N ALA A 14 31.49 4.54 -21.77
CA ALA A 14 32.19 4.79 -23.03
C ALA A 14 33.71 4.55 -22.89
N GLU A 15 34.33 5.01 -21.82
CA GLU A 15 35.75 4.78 -21.53
C GLU A 15 36.05 3.28 -21.33
N ILE A 16 35.22 2.56 -20.57
CA ILE A 16 35.40 1.11 -20.34
C ILE A 16 35.23 0.32 -21.63
N LEU A 17 34.16 0.57 -22.38
CA LEU A 17 33.88 -0.14 -23.64
C LEU A 17 34.92 0.18 -24.72
N ALA A 18 35.43 1.41 -24.76
CA ALA A 18 36.56 1.77 -25.62
C ALA A 18 37.83 1.00 -25.25
N ALA A 19 38.15 0.90 -23.96
CA ALA A 19 39.30 0.15 -23.48
C ALA A 19 39.18 -1.36 -23.79
N LEU A 20 38.00 -1.95 -23.62
CA LEU A 20 37.74 -3.37 -23.94
C LEU A 20 37.92 -3.70 -25.43
N LEU A 21 37.53 -2.78 -26.32
CA LEU A 21 37.51 -3.00 -27.77
C LEU A 21 38.73 -2.42 -28.50
N ASP A 22 39.74 -1.93 -27.78
CA ASP A 22 40.90 -1.21 -28.32
C ASP A 22 40.51 -0.01 -29.22
N LEU A 23 39.49 0.74 -28.79
CA LEU A 23 38.95 1.92 -29.44
C LEU A 23 39.23 3.19 -28.62
N ILE A 24 38.87 4.34 -29.19
CA ILE A 24 38.98 5.67 -28.59
C ILE A 24 37.56 6.24 -28.44
N PRO A 25 37.15 6.66 -27.24
CA PRO A 25 35.87 7.32 -27.05
C PRO A 25 35.97 8.79 -27.49
N VAL A 26 35.21 9.16 -28.51
CA VAL A 26 35.17 10.53 -29.05
C VAL A 26 33.80 11.12 -28.77
N HIS A 27 33.75 12.23 -28.03
CA HIS A 27 32.50 12.93 -27.77
C HIS A 27 31.97 13.60 -29.05
N ASP A 28 30.71 13.37 -29.40
CA ASP A 28 30.04 13.93 -30.57
C ASP A 28 28.58 14.25 -30.20
N GLY A 29 28.35 15.47 -29.69
CA GLY A 29 27.03 15.95 -29.32
C GLY A 29 26.44 15.23 -28.11
N ASP A 30 25.42 14.40 -28.35
CA ASP A 30 24.67 13.65 -27.32
C ASP A 30 25.23 12.22 -27.10
N ARG A 31 26.32 11.85 -27.79
CA ARG A 31 26.92 10.52 -27.73
C ARG A 31 28.45 10.55 -27.71
N TYR A 32 29.04 9.43 -27.29
CA TYR A 32 30.42 9.04 -27.52
C TYR A 32 30.49 8.04 -28.66
N LEU A 33 31.26 8.35 -29.69
CA LEU A 33 31.60 7.44 -30.78
C LEU A 33 32.85 6.64 -30.43
N LEU A 34 32.78 5.32 -30.48
CA LEU A 34 33.91 4.43 -30.23
C LEU A 34 34.64 4.13 -31.54
N MET A 35 35.73 4.87 -31.75
CA MET A 35 36.43 4.93 -33.04
C MET A 35 37.81 4.28 -32.96
N GLY A 36 38.21 3.60 -34.05
CA GLY A 36 39.59 3.14 -34.17
C GLY A 36 40.54 4.33 -34.36
N ARG A 37 41.78 4.20 -33.91
CA ARG A 37 42.78 5.30 -33.93
C ARG A 37 42.95 5.94 -35.31
N GLY A 38 42.94 5.15 -36.40
CA GLY A 38 43.01 5.66 -37.76
C GLY A 38 41.83 6.57 -38.13
N ALA A 39 40.61 6.16 -37.78
CA ALA A 39 39.41 6.96 -38.06
C ALA A 39 39.37 8.27 -37.24
N VAL A 40 39.96 8.29 -36.04
CA VAL A 40 40.12 9.55 -35.28
C VAL A 40 41.13 10.47 -35.97
N ILE A 41 42.24 9.94 -36.48
CA ILE A 41 43.24 10.72 -37.24
C ILE A 41 42.59 11.34 -38.48
N ASP A 42 41.82 10.56 -39.25
CA ASP A 42 41.12 11.06 -40.43
C ASP A 42 40.17 12.22 -40.07
N LYS A 43 39.40 12.10 -38.96
CA LYS A 43 38.54 13.18 -38.45
C LYS A 43 39.34 14.41 -38.00
N VAL A 44 40.52 14.24 -37.40
CA VAL A 44 41.42 15.36 -37.03
C VAL A 44 41.88 16.09 -38.28
N GLU A 45 42.25 15.37 -39.34
CA GLU A 45 42.68 15.95 -40.61
C GLU A 45 41.53 16.67 -41.32
N GLU A 46 40.34 16.08 -41.35
CA GLU A 46 39.12 16.75 -41.85
C GLU A 46 38.84 18.05 -41.09
N ALA A 47 38.82 18.03 -39.76
CA ALA A 47 38.58 19.23 -38.95
C ALA A 47 39.62 20.34 -39.24
N ARG A 48 40.90 19.95 -39.43
CA ARG A 48 41.96 20.88 -39.86
C ARG A 48 41.72 21.44 -41.27
N HIS A 49 41.27 20.61 -42.21
CA HIS A 49 40.92 21.03 -43.56
C HIS A 49 39.75 22.02 -43.58
N PHE A 50 38.74 21.81 -42.73
CA PHE A 50 37.60 22.72 -42.55
C PHE A 50 37.87 23.92 -41.64
N ARG A 51 39.11 24.07 -41.13
CA ARG A 51 39.53 25.14 -40.20
C ARG A 51 38.76 25.17 -38.87
N ASP A 52 38.18 24.04 -38.45
CA ASP A 52 37.56 23.88 -37.13
C ASP A 52 38.65 23.51 -36.11
N ARG A 53 39.28 24.54 -35.55
CA ARG A 53 40.43 24.39 -34.66
C ARG A 53 40.05 23.77 -33.32
N ASP A 54 38.87 24.09 -32.80
CA ASP A 54 38.42 23.61 -31.49
C ASP A 54 38.11 22.12 -31.54
N LYS A 55 37.38 21.67 -32.57
CA LYS A 55 37.11 20.24 -32.80
C LYS A 55 38.39 19.44 -33.07
N ALA A 56 39.35 20.01 -33.81
CA ALA A 56 40.64 19.36 -34.04
C ALA A 56 41.47 19.18 -32.75
N ILE A 57 41.39 20.13 -31.81
CA ILE A 57 42.05 20.02 -30.49
C ILE A 57 41.35 18.98 -29.62
N GLU A 58 40.03 18.95 -29.61
CA GLU A 58 39.23 17.96 -28.87
C GLU A 58 39.52 16.52 -29.34
N LEU A 59 39.50 16.29 -30.66
CA LEU A 59 39.84 15.00 -31.25
C LEU A 59 41.29 14.58 -30.97
N ALA A 60 42.23 15.53 -31.00
CA ALA A 60 43.62 15.26 -30.64
C ALA A 60 43.78 14.88 -29.15
N LYS A 61 43.01 15.51 -28.25
CA LYS A 61 42.96 15.10 -26.83
C LYS A 61 42.34 13.72 -26.65
N ALA A 62 41.30 13.37 -27.42
CA ALA A 62 40.73 12.02 -27.37
C ALA A 62 41.78 10.94 -27.73
N MET A 63 42.75 11.25 -28.61
CA MET A 63 43.86 10.34 -28.92
C MET A 63 44.84 10.10 -27.75
N GLU A 64 44.77 10.89 -26.67
CA GLU A 64 45.52 10.66 -25.43
C GLU A 64 44.85 9.64 -24.50
N PHE A 65 43.70 9.07 -24.90
CA PHE A 65 43.00 8.03 -24.16
C PHE A 65 43.92 6.84 -23.84
N ASN A 66 43.97 6.47 -22.56
CA ASN A 66 44.82 5.41 -22.04
C ASN A 66 43.95 4.26 -21.50
N ALA A 67 43.77 3.22 -22.32
CA ALA A 67 43.00 2.02 -21.97
C ALA A 67 43.56 1.31 -20.73
N GLU A 68 44.89 1.22 -20.59
CA GLU A 68 45.53 0.53 -19.46
C GLU A 68 45.25 1.24 -18.12
N ALA A 69 45.24 2.58 -18.12
CA ALA A 69 44.86 3.36 -16.94
C ALA A 69 43.40 3.11 -16.55
N VAL A 70 42.49 3.07 -17.52
CA VAL A 70 41.07 2.76 -17.28
C VAL A 70 40.90 1.38 -16.65
N PHE A 71 41.59 0.35 -17.16
CA PHE A 71 41.54 -0.98 -16.57
C PHE A 71 42.09 -1.01 -15.15
N ARG A 72 43.28 -0.44 -14.91
CA ARG A 72 43.88 -0.41 -13.55
C ARG A 72 42.98 0.27 -12.54
N GLU A 73 42.29 1.34 -12.93
CA GLU A 73 41.42 2.09 -12.02
C GLU A 73 40.07 1.42 -11.80
N ARG A 74 39.52 0.73 -12.81
CA ARG A 74 38.09 0.34 -12.84
C ARG A 74 37.84 -1.17 -12.75
N TYR A 75 38.84 -2.00 -12.98
CA TYR A 75 38.68 -3.47 -13.03
C TYR A 75 38.12 -4.05 -11.73
N THR A 76 38.62 -3.61 -10.58
CA THR A 76 38.17 -4.10 -9.27
C THR A 76 36.99 -3.31 -8.69
N GLN A 77 36.45 -2.32 -9.43
CA GLN A 77 35.36 -1.50 -8.92
C GLN A 77 34.03 -2.24 -9.03
N VAL A 78 33.29 -2.26 -7.92
CA VAL A 78 31.89 -2.67 -7.88
C VAL A 78 31.03 -1.42 -7.99
N ALA A 79 29.94 -1.51 -8.75
CA ALA A 79 28.96 -0.45 -8.88
C ALA A 79 27.56 -0.98 -8.55
N SER A 80 26.71 -0.11 -8.01
CA SER A 80 25.28 -0.37 -7.89
C SER A 80 24.57 -0.01 -9.20
N LYS A 81 23.55 -0.80 -9.54
CA LYS A 81 22.61 -0.52 -10.62
C LYS A 81 21.20 -0.64 -10.08
N THR A 82 20.39 0.37 -10.39
CA THR A 82 18.96 0.35 -10.15
C THR A 82 18.23 0.11 -11.46
N LEU A 83 17.30 -0.85 -11.47
CA LEU A 83 16.40 -1.12 -12.58
C LEU A 83 14.97 -0.80 -12.15
N SER A 84 14.20 -0.18 -13.05
CA SER A 84 12.75 -0.12 -12.92
C SER A 84 12.19 -1.43 -13.45
N VAL A 85 11.41 -2.15 -12.64
CA VAL A 85 10.73 -3.39 -13.01
C VAL A 85 9.27 -3.32 -12.63
N LYS A 86 8.39 -3.95 -13.40
CA LYS A 86 6.96 -3.98 -13.08
C LYS A 86 6.70 -4.69 -11.76
N ALA A 87 5.66 -4.27 -11.04
CA ALA A 87 5.20 -4.96 -9.83
C ALA A 87 4.92 -6.45 -10.06
N SER A 88 4.41 -6.83 -11.25
CA SER A 88 4.18 -8.23 -11.61
C SER A 88 5.47 -9.04 -11.80
N THR A 89 6.50 -8.44 -12.41
CA THR A 89 7.83 -9.05 -12.53
C THR A 89 8.45 -9.24 -11.15
N LEU A 90 8.40 -8.21 -10.31
CA LEU A 90 8.92 -8.27 -8.94
C LEU A 90 8.16 -9.31 -8.11
N PHE A 91 6.85 -9.44 -8.26
CA PHE A 91 6.06 -10.49 -7.61
C PHE A 91 6.58 -11.89 -7.95
N ARG A 92 6.81 -12.19 -9.24
CA ARG A 92 7.34 -13.49 -9.68
C ARG A 92 8.78 -13.72 -9.18
N MET A 93 9.60 -12.68 -9.13
CA MET A 93 10.92 -12.77 -8.52
C MET A 93 10.84 -13.15 -7.04
N LEU A 94 9.96 -12.49 -6.28
CA LEU A 94 9.80 -12.76 -4.84
C LEU A 94 9.16 -14.12 -4.57
N GLU A 95 8.27 -14.59 -5.45
CA GLU A 95 7.73 -15.94 -5.44
C GLU A 95 8.86 -16.97 -5.60
N GLU A 96 9.70 -16.82 -6.61
CA GLU A 96 10.88 -17.67 -6.82
C GLU A 96 11.84 -17.60 -5.62
N ALA A 97 12.08 -16.41 -5.07
CA ALA A 97 12.98 -16.20 -3.94
C ALA A 97 12.47 -16.91 -2.68
N SER A 98 11.15 -16.99 -2.51
CA SER A 98 10.54 -17.74 -1.40
C SER A 98 10.79 -19.24 -1.48
N VAL A 99 11.00 -19.78 -2.69
CA VAL A 99 11.31 -21.20 -2.94
C VAL A 99 12.81 -21.47 -2.87
N THR A 100 13.64 -20.60 -3.46
CA THR A 100 15.09 -20.80 -3.54
C THR A 100 15.83 -20.34 -2.29
N GLY A 101 15.25 -19.42 -1.52
CA GLY A 101 15.89 -18.76 -0.39
C GLY A 101 16.95 -17.73 -0.80
N GLU A 102 17.03 -17.38 -2.08
CA GLU A 102 17.98 -16.39 -2.61
C GLU A 102 17.61 -14.97 -2.14
N SER A 103 18.63 -14.17 -1.83
CA SER A 103 18.48 -12.73 -1.69
C SER A 103 18.17 -12.07 -3.03
N ARG A 104 17.60 -10.86 -2.99
CA ARG A 104 17.32 -10.06 -4.20
C ARG A 104 18.57 -9.88 -5.07
N ASP A 105 19.73 -9.64 -4.46
CA ASP A 105 20.98 -9.45 -5.18
C ASP A 105 21.41 -10.76 -5.86
N GLU A 106 21.47 -11.89 -5.14
CA GLU A 106 21.79 -13.22 -5.70
C GLU A 106 20.87 -13.58 -6.88
N MET A 107 19.57 -13.33 -6.73
CA MET A 107 18.60 -13.53 -7.78
C MET A 107 18.88 -12.67 -9.02
N MET A 108 19.15 -11.37 -8.85
CA MET A 108 19.51 -10.51 -9.98
C MET A 108 20.79 -10.98 -10.68
N ARG A 109 21.78 -11.47 -9.92
CA ARG A 109 22.99 -12.08 -10.50
C ARG A 109 22.64 -13.30 -11.34
N ARG A 110 21.86 -14.24 -10.80
CA ARG A 110 21.45 -15.45 -11.52
C ARG A 110 20.66 -15.13 -12.79
N LEU A 111 19.74 -14.17 -12.73
CA LEU A 111 18.86 -13.81 -13.85
C LEU A 111 19.59 -13.04 -14.95
N LEU A 112 20.50 -12.12 -14.60
CA LEU A 112 21.16 -11.25 -15.59
C LEU A 112 22.52 -11.78 -16.07
N ARG A 113 23.19 -12.66 -15.32
CA ARG A 113 24.49 -13.24 -15.72
C ARG A 113 24.49 -13.91 -17.09
N PRO A 114 23.49 -14.74 -17.46
CA PRO A 114 23.44 -15.34 -18.80
C PRO A 114 23.33 -14.30 -19.92
N THR A 115 22.77 -13.13 -19.64
CA THR A 115 22.66 -12.02 -20.61
C THR A 115 24.02 -11.37 -20.83
N VAL A 116 24.77 -11.14 -19.76
CA VAL A 116 26.14 -10.62 -19.85
C VAL A 116 27.09 -11.63 -20.48
N GLU A 117 26.97 -12.90 -20.14
CA GLU A 117 27.73 -14.01 -20.74
C GLU A 117 27.55 -14.05 -22.26
N ARG A 118 26.30 -14.00 -22.73
CA ARG A 118 26.00 -13.93 -24.17
C ARG A 118 26.59 -12.68 -24.81
N ALA A 119 26.54 -11.53 -24.14
CA ALA A 119 27.14 -10.31 -24.65
C ALA A 119 28.67 -10.42 -24.81
N ILE A 120 29.35 -11.14 -23.90
CA ILE A 120 30.78 -11.48 -24.01
C ILE A 120 31.00 -12.42 -25.20
N ASP A 121 30.22 -13.51 -25.32
CA ASP A 121 30.33 -14.46 -26.44
C ASP A 121 30.19 -13.77 -27.80
N GLU A 122 29.24 -12.84 -27.92
CA GLU A 122 29.01 -12.08 -29.15
C GLU A 122 30.13 -11.08 -29.47
N LEU A 123 30.92 -10.68 -28.47
CA LEU A 123 32.06 -9.77 -28.62
C LEU A 123 33.40 -10.49 -28.72
N ALA A 124 33.49 -11.78 -28.36
CA ALA A 124 34.73 -12.56 -28.26
C ALA A 124 35.64 -12.41 -29.49
N SER A 125 35.08 -12.42 -30.71
CA SER A 125 35.86 -12.28 -31.95
C SER A 125 36.51 -10.91 -32.16
N ARG A 126 36.28 -9.94 -31.26
CA ARG A 126 36.75 -8.55 -31.33
C ARG A 126 37.52 -8.13 -30.09
N LEU A 127 37.49 -8.94 -29.03
CA LEU A 127 38.26 -8.73 -27.83
C LEU A 127 39.66 -9.32 -28.04
N SER A 128 40.66 -8.74 -27.36
CA SER A 128 41.93 -9.44 -27.17
C SER A 128 41.72 -10.64 -26.24
N GLU A 129 42.57 -11.68 -26.35
CA GLU A 129 42.51 -12.85 -25.47
C GLU A 129 42.58 -12.44 -23.99
N GLU A 130 43.45 -11.48 -23.65
CA GLU A 130 43.57 -10.94 -22.29
C GLU A 130 42.28 -10.26 -21.81
N ASN A 131 41.63 -9.45 -22.65
CA ASN A 131 40.38 -8.76 -22.28
C ASN A 131 39.21 -9.74 -22.13
N GLU A 132 39.15 -10.78 -22.97
CA GLU A 132 38.14 -11.83 -22.82
C GLU A 132 38.34 -12.60 -21.51
N ASP A 133 39.57 -13.04 -21.20
CA ASP A 133 39.88 -13.75 -19.96
C ASP A 133 39.50 -12.93 -18.70
N LEU A 134 39.79 -11.63 -18.72
CA LEU A 134 39.42 -10.69 -17.64
C LEU A 134 37.90 -10.57 -17.46
N LEU A 135 37.14 -10.51 -18.55
CA LEU A 135 35.67 -10.47 -18.51
C LEU A 135 35.10 -11.78 -17.97
N ARG A 136 35.62 -12.92 -18.41
CA ARG A 136 35.20 -14.25 -17.93
C ARG A 136 35.49 -14.43 -16.46
N TYR A 137 36.69 -14.08 -16.01
CA TYR A 137 37.05 -14.10 -14.59
C TYR A 137 36.13 -13.20 -13.76
N SER A 138 35.86 -11.97 -14.21
CA SER A 138 34.93 -11.07 -13.51
C SER A 138 33.51 -11.65 -13.43
N LEU A 139 33.06 -12.33 -14.48
CA LEU A 139 31.75 -13.00 -14.54
C LEU A 139 31.67 -14.23 -13.62
N GLU A 140 32.79 -14.92 -13.40
CA GLU A 140 32.93 -16.01 -12.43
C GLU A 140 32.97 -15.49 -10.99
N GLU A 141 33.77 -14.48 -10.69
CA GLU A 141 33.81 -13.84 -9.36
C GLU A 141 32.43 -13.29 -8.95
N TRP A 142 31.70 -12.68 -9.89
CA TRP A 142 30.35 -12.19 -9.63
C TRP A 142 29.37 -13.32 -9.27
N ARG A 143 29.62 -14.54 -9.76
CA ARG A 143 28.83 -15.75 -9.43
C ARG A 143 29.05 -16.21 -7.99
N GLU A 144 30.30 -16.22 -7.52
CA GLU A 144 30.69 -16.87 -6.27
C GLU A 144 30.43 -16.02 -5.02
N GLY A 145 30.17 -14.73 -5.18
CA GLY A 145 29.67 -13.86 -4.12
C GLY A 145 30.69 -13.57 -3.02
N GLY A 146 31.51 -12.54 -3.24
CA GLY A 146 32.22 -11.87 -2.14
C GLY A 146 31.26 -11.36 -1.06
N GLN A 147 31.67 -11.50 0.21
CA GLN A 147 30.91 -11.23 1.43
C GLN A 147 29.91 -10.06 1.37
N GLN A 148 28.68 -10.40 1.72
CA GLN A 148 27.51 -9.55 1.93
C GLN A 148 27.82 -8.14 2.46
N MET A 149 27.60 -7.13 1.62
CA MET A 149 27.17 -5.83 2.12
C MET A 149 25.65 -5.94 2.29
N LYS A 150 25.21 -6.19 3.52
CA LYS A 150 23.79 -6.18 3.91
C LYS A 150 23.25 -4.76 3.69
N GLU A 151 22.73 -4.47 2.50
CA GLU A 151 21.68 -3.48 2.35
C GLU A 151 20.42 -4.09 2.94
N ILE A 152 20.28 -3.94 4.26
CA ILE A 152 18.98 -4.05 4.90
C ILE A 152 18.41 -2.64 4.83
N ASP A 153 17.43 -2.44 3.95
CA ASP A 153 16.59 -1.25 4.03
C ASP A 153 15.92 -1.24 5.41
N ALA A 154 15.95 -0.07 6.06
CA ALA A 154 15.47 0.10 7.44
C ALA A 154 13.96 -0.18 7.61
N GLU A 155 13.24 -0.41 6.51
CA GLU A 155 11.81 -0.73 6.50
C GLU A 155 11.50 -2.25 6.54
N ASP A 156 12.51 -3.12 6.35
CA ASP A 156 12.32 -4.57 6.26
C ASP A 156 12.62 -5.37 7.55
N LEU A 157 13.02 -4.69 8.63
CA LEU A 157 13.26 -5.35 9.93
C LEU A 157 12.12 -5.10 10.92
N GLN A 158 11.14 -6.01 10.92
CA GLN A 158 10.49 -6.39 12.17
C GLN A 158 10.93 -7.82 12.54
N GLU A 159 11.24 -7.99 13.82
CA GLU A 159 11.93 -9.13 14.41
C GLU A 159 11.21 -10.47 14.21
N GLY A 160 12.01 -11.51 13.93
CA GLY A 160 11.73 -12.85 14.46
C GLY A 160 10.90 -13.79 13.59
N GLU A 161 11.32 -14.06 12.36
CA GLU A 161 11.16 -15.32 11.59
C GLU A 161 11.91 -15.09 10.27
N LEU A 162 12.29 -16.15 9.52
CA LEU A 162 12.87 -15.96 8.17
C LEU A 162 11.92 -15.06 7.37
N ALA A 163 12.34 -13.82 7.07
CA ALA A 163 11.45 -12.82 6.49
C ALA A 163 10.96 -13.33 5.13
N VAL A 164 9.72 -13.81 5.09
CA VAL A 164 9.06 -14.16 3.82
C VAL A 164 9.09 -12.91 2.95
N PRO A 165 9.60 -12.98 1.71
CA PRO A 165 9.65 -11.81 0.85
C PRO A 165 8.23 -11.28 0.61
N VAL A 166 8.01 -9.99 0.83
CA VAL A 166 6.69 -9.35 0.71
C VAL A 166 6.82 -8.04 -0.04
N LEU A 167 5.77 -7.67 -0.79
CA LEU A 167 5.62 -6.31 -1.30
C LEU A 167 4.78 -5.53 -0.31
N ARG A 168 5.33 -4.41 0.19
CA ARG A 168 4.61 -3.51 1.08
C ARG A 168 4.47 -2.14 0.44
N LYS A 169 3.29 -1.56 0.60
CA LYS A 169 3.06 -0.15 0.30
C LYS A 169 2.25 0.46 1.42
N ARG A 170 2.87 1.39 2.14
CA ARG A 170 2.17 2.28 3.05
C ARG A 170 2.13 3.67 2.42
N ILE A 171 0.94 4.26 2.37
CA ILE A 171 0.79 5.69 2.08
C ILE A 171 0.62 6.40 3.43
N PRO A 172 1.56 7.29 3.80
CA PRO A 172 1.43 8.14 4.98
C PRO A 172 0.12 8.95 4.96
N GLN A 173 -0.41 9.28 6.13
CA GLN A 173 -1.70 9.98 6.25
C GLN A 173 -1.70 11.32 5.52
N ASP A 174 -0.61 12.06 5.55
CA ASP A 174 -0.40 13.36 4.88
C ASP A 174 -0.34 13.25 3.35
N GLU A 175 0.14 12.12 2.83
CA GLU A 175 0.24 11.83 1.39
C GLU A 175 -1.00 11.11 0.82
N LEU A 176 -1.95 10.71 1.67
CA LEU A 176 -3.13 9.98 1.25
C LEU A 176 -3.96 10.79 0.24
N PRO A 177 -4.34 10.22 -0.92
CA PRO A 177 -5.20 10.88 -1.90
C PRO A 177 -6.49 11.43 -1.26
N ALA A 178 -6.85 12.67 -1.61
CA ALA A 178 -7.96 13.38 -0.97
C ALA A 178 -9.29 12.62 -1.07
N ASP A 179 -9.56 12.02 -2.22
CA ASP A 179 -10.77 11.22 -2.43
C ASP A 179 -10.75 9.94 -1.58
N LEU A 180 -9.60 9.27 -1.46
CA LEU A 180 -9.51 8.06 -0.64
C LEU A 180 -9.77 8.40 0.84
N ARG A 181 -9.18 9.49 1.33
CA ARG A 181 -9.42 10.01 2.69
C ARG A 181 -10.88 10.38 2.92
N LYS A 182 -11.50 11.04 1.94
CA LYS A 182 -12.91 11.49 2.03
C LYS A 182 -13.87 10.30 2.05
N TYR A 183 -13.71 9.36 1.13
CA TYR A 183 -14.66 8.26 0.98
C TYR A 183 -14.43 7.13 2.01
N SER A 184 -13.20 6.92 2.51
CA SER A 184 -12.97 6.04 3.66
C SER A 184 -13.73 6.56 4.89
N ARG A 185 -13.63 7.86 5.15
CA ARG A 185 -14.35 8.55 6.21
C ARG A 185 -15.86 8.44 6.06
N TYR A 186 -16.36 8.70 4.86
CA TYR A 186 -17.79 8.67 4.58
C TYR A 186 -18.36 7.25 4.73
N PHE A 187 -17.64 6.23 4.23
CA PHE A 187 -18.01 4.83 4.38
C PHE A 187 -18.11 4.40 5.85
N LEU A 188 -17.06 4.65 6.65
CA LEU A 188 -17.06 4.26 8.07
C LEU A 188 -18.13 5.00 8.88
N LYS A 189 -18.37 6.28 8.57
CA LYS A 189 -19.42 7.07 9.22
C LYS A 189 -20.79 6.51 8.93
N ASN A 190 -21.08 6.20 7.66
CA ASN A 190 -22.38 5.67 7.28
C ASN A 190 -22.57 4.23 7.76
N LEU A 191 -21.52 3.42 7.84
CA LEU A 191 -21.59 2.11 8.51
C LEU A 191 -21.93 2.26 10.00
N PHE A 192 -21.34 3.25 10.67
CA PHE A 192 -21.66 3.54 12.08
C PHE A 192 -23.11 4.00 12.26
N ARG A 193 -23.61 4.89 11.38
CA ARG A 193 -25.03 5.31 11.35
C ARG A 193 -25.96 4.15 11.06
N LEU A 194 -25.58 3.27 10.13
CA LEU A 194 -26.34 2.06 9.81
C LEU A 194 -26.45 1.13 11.03
N ASN A 195 -25.37 0.95 11.78
CA ASN A 195 -25.36 0.14 13.01
C ASN A 195 -26.15 0.76 14.17
N ASN A 196 -26.44 2.06 14.12
CA ASN A 196 -27.31 2.75 15.06
C ASN A 196 -28.81 2.52 14.77
N LEU A 197 -29.17 2.04 13.58
CA LEU A 197 -30.54 1.67 13.23
C LEU A 197 -30.93 0.32 13.86
N HIS A 198 -32.18 0.24 14.31
CA HIS A 198 -32.80 -0.98 14.79
C HIS A 198 -34.32 -0.97 14.61
N GLY A 199 -34.92 -2.15 14.76
CA GLY A 199 -36.35 -2.32 14.51
C GLY A 199 -36.67 -1.98 13.05
N GLN A 200 -37.75 -1.23 12.84
CA GLN A 200 -38.16 -0.81 11.50
C GLN A 200 -37.51 0.53 11.10
N TYR A 201 -37.62 1.57 11.94
CA TYR A 201 -37.09 2.93 11.67
C TYR A 201 -36.59 3.64 12.93
N GLU A 202 -36.14 2.89 13.93
CA GLU A 202 -35.73 3.45 15.22
C GLU A 202 -34.20 3.55 15.35
N PHE A 203 -33.73 4.43 16.23
CA PHE A 203 -32.31 4.67 16.48
C PHE A 203 -31.99 4.47 17.96
N PHE A 204 -30.84 3.86 18.29
CA PHE A 204 -30.38 3.78 19.69
C PHE A 204 -29.98 5.15 20.24
N TYR A 205 -29.37 5.95 19.38
CA TYR A 205 -28.96 7.32 19.67
C TYR A 205 -29.50 8.27 18.59
N PRO A 206 -29.94 9.49 18.94
CA PRO A 206 -30.31 10.50 17.96
C PRO A 206 -29.23 10.68 16.87
N PRO A 207 -29.59 10.68 15.57
CA PRO A 207 -28.63 10.84 14.48
C PRO A 207 -27.73 12.07 14.61
N GLU A 208 -28.24 13.17 15.17
CA GLU A 208 -27.52 14.42 15.37
C GLU A 208 -26.33 14.28 16.32
N ILE A 209 -26.41 13.35 17.28
CA ILE A 209 -25.31 13.05 18.20
C ILE A 209 -24.15 12.43 17.42
N ILE A 210 -24.44 11.48 16.53
CA ILE A 210 -23.42 10.84 15.69
C ILE A 210 -22.76 11.88 14.77
N GLU A 211 -23.57 12.71 14.13
CA GLU A 211 -23.08 13.77 13.24
C GLU A 211 -22.16 14.77 13.93
N ARG A 212 -22.54 15.24 15.14
CA ARG A 212 -21.77 16.20 15.91
C ARG A 212 -20.46 15.63 16.45
N TYR A 213 -20.46 14.36 16.83
CA TYR A 213 -19.36 13.78 17.58
C TYR A 213 -18.42 12.90 16.76
N TRP A 214 -18.76 12.58 15.52
CA TRP A 214 -17.94 11.75 14.63
C TRP A 214 -16.47 12.23 14.56
N GLU A 215 -16.23 13.53 14.50
CA GLU A 215 -14.87 14.10 14.47
C GLU A 215 -14.01 13.70 15.69
N PHE A 216 -14.64 13.48 16.85
CA PHE A 216 -13.97 13.11 18.09
C PHE A 216 -13.79 11.59 18.23
N ILE A 217 -14.74 10.80 17.74
CA ILE A 217 -14.78 9.35 17.95
C ILE A 217 -14.32 8.53 16.74
N SER A 218 -14.21 9.11 15.55
CA SER A 218 -13.88 8.38 14.32
C SER A 218 -12.50 7.71 14.44
N PRO A 219 -12.31 6.44 14.07
CA PRO A 219 -10.97 5.82 14.01
C PRO A 219 -10.01 6.64 13.14
N ASP A 220 -8.69 6.39 13.20
CA ASP A 220 -7.76 7.01 12.24
C ASP A 220 -7.94 6.35 10.87
N GLN A 221 -8.60 7.07 9.95
CA GLN A 221 -9.10 6.58 8.65
C GLN A 221 -8.12 6.90 7.51
N GLY A 222 -6.88 7.19 7.89
CA GLY A 222 -5.83 7.75 7.05
C GLY A 222 -4.78 6.74 6.59
N THR A 223 -5.03 5.45 6.74
CA THR A 223 -4.07 4.39 6.40
C THR A 223 -4.47 3.68 5.12
N PHE A 224 -3.55 3.67 4.16
CA PHE A 224 -3.57 2.74 3.05
C PHE A 224 -2.31 1.90 3.18
N GLU A 225 -2.48 0.67 3.65
CA GLU A 225 -1.38 -0.27 3.80
C GLU A 225 -1.71 -1.54 3.03
N LEU A 226 -0.93 -1.78 1.99
CA LEU A 226 -1.00 -2.96 1.16
C LEU A 226 0.17 -3.88 1.50
N LYS A 227 -0.13 -5.16 1.69
CA LYS A 227 0.87 -6.22 1.85
C LYS A 227 0.54 -7.35 0.90
N ILE A 228 1.42 -7.61 -0.05
CA ILE A 228 1.37 -8.78 -0.93
C ILE A 228 2.38 -9.80 -0.43
N THR A 229 1.95 -11.04 -0.25
CA THR A 229 2.80 -12.16 0.14
C THR A 229 2.80 -13.17 -1.01
N PRO A 230 3.78 -13.10 -1.93
CA PRO A 230 3.84 -13.96 -3.11
C PRO A 230 3.86 -15.44 -2.77
N ALA A 231 4.60 -15.84 -1.72
CA ALA A 231 4.71 -17.23 -1.28
C ALA A 231 3.37 -17.92 -0.97
N SER A 232 2.41 -17.16 -0.42
CA SER A 232 1.06 -17.65 -0.12
C SER A 232 0.03 -17.29 -1.19
N GLY A 233 0.40 -16.49 -2.19
CA GLY A 233 -0.55 -15.96 -3.17
C GLY A 233 -1.62 -15.10 -2.53
N THR A 234 -1.29 -14.32 -1.49
CA THR A 234 -2.28 -13.50 -0.77
C THR A 234 -1.93 -12.02 -0.77
N LEU A 235 -2.95 -11.18 -0.87
CA LEU A 235 -2.87 -9.73 -0.70
C LEU A 235 -3.77 -9.29 0.46
N THR A 236 -3.24 -8.44 1.33
CA THR A 236 -3.98 -7.84 2.44
C THR A 236 -3.94 -6.33 2.31
N LEU A 237 -5.11 -5.70 2.45
CA LEU A 237 -5.27 -4.25 2.38
C LEU A 237 -5.89 -3.75 3.68
N ARG A 238 -5.13 -2.99 4.47
CA ARG A 238 -5.60 -2.32 5.69
C ARG A 238 -6.37 -1.05 5.32
N LEU A 239 -7.59 -0.92 5.85
CA LEU A 239 -8.54 0.14 5.56
C LEU A 239 -8.50 1.30 6.57
N TYR A 240 -8.20 1.01 7.84
CA TYR A 240 -8.18 2.00 8.92
C TYR A 240 -7.43 1.45 10.16
N GLU A 241 -7.13 2.32 11.12
CA GLU A 241 -6.68 1.89 12.45
C GLU A 241 -7.87 1.72 13.40
N VAL A 242 -8.01 0.51 13.95
CA VAL A 242 -9.19 0.09 14.71
C VAL A 242 -9.40 0.89 16.01
N SER A 243 -8.33 1.37 16.64
CA SER A 243 -8.37 1.99 17.97
C SER A 243 -8.11 3.48 17.93
N ARG A 244 -8.99 4.26 18.56
CA ARG A 244 -8.76 5.67 18.87
C ARG A 244 -8.85 5.93 20.36
N ARG A 245 -7.84 6.59 20.91
CA ARG A 245 -7.78 6.98 22.31
C ARG A 245 -7.77 8.50 22.44
N PHE A 246 -8.61 9.02 23.33
CA PHE A 246 -8.65 10.45 23.61
C PHE A 246 -9.14 10.73 25.03
N GLY A 247 -8.83 11.93 25.52
CA GLY A 247 -9.29 12.44 26.81
C GLY A 247 -10.29 13.57 26.61
N LEU A 248 -11.31 13.60 27.47
CA LEU A 248 -12.27 14.69 27.59
C LEU A 248 -12.20 15.23 29.01
N GLU A 249 -11.54 16.38 29.18
CA GLU A 249 -11.59 17.12 30.44
C GLU A 249 -12.96 17.79 30.60
N ARG A 250 -13.46 17.87 31.83
CA ARG A 250 -14.72 18.55 32.09
C ARG A 250 -14.62 20.02 31.70
N THR A 251 -15.62 20.46 30.93
CA THR A 251 -15.80 21.86 30.56
C THR A 251 -17.24 22.29 30.81
N ASP A 252 -17.48 23.60 30.76
CA ASP A 252 -18.84 24.17 30.82
C ASP A 252 -19.60 24.03 29.49
N ASN A 253 -18.97 23.46 28.45
CA ASN A 253 -19.61 23.27 27.15
C ASN A 253 -20.68 22.15 27.23
N PRO A 254 -21.95 22.42 26.86
CA PRO A 254 -23.00 21.39 26.79
C PRO A 254 -22.63 20.18 25.93
N ASP A 255 -21.82 20.38 24.87
CA ASP A 255 -21.39 19.30 23.98
C ASP A 255 -20.49 18.27 24.69
N TYR A 256 -19.75 18.68 25.73
CA TYR A 256 -18.97 17.76 26.56
C TYR A 256 -19.89 16.73 27.23
N TYR A 257 -20.96 17.19 27.88
CA TYR A 257 -21.85 16.30 28.63
C TYR A 257 -22.62 15.35 27.71
N ALA A 258 -23.03 15.82 26.53
CA ALA A 258 -23.70 14.97 25.56
C ALA A 258 -22.77 13.88 25.00
N LEU A 259 -21.52 14.21 24.69
CA LEU A 259 -20.52 13.23 24.25
C LEU A 259 -20.15 12.25 25.37
N ALA A 260 -19.92 12.75 26.59
CA ALA A 260 -19.57 11.90 27.73
C ALA A 260 -20.74 10.97 28.12
N GLU A 261 -21.99 11.45 28.05
CA GLU A 261 -23.18 10.62 28.24
C GLU A 261 -23.26 9.52 27.16
N PHE A 262 -23.06 9.88 25.89
CA PHE A 262 -23.04 8.91 24.78
C PHE A 262 -21.98 7.83 25.01
N LEU A 263 -20.72 8.22 25.25
CA LEU A 263 -19.60 7.29 25.44
C LEU A 263 -19.82 6.35 26.63
N ALA A 264 -20.26 6.89 27.76
CA ALA A 264 -20.50 6.10 28.96
C ALA A 264 -21.72 5.16 28.82
N ARG A 265 -22.79 5.61 28.16
CA ARG A 265 -23.98 4.77 27.91
C ARG A 265 -23.68 3.64 26.93
N ASP A 266 -22.95 3.90 25.85
CA ASP A 266 -22.59 2.85 24.89
C ASP A 266 -21.53 1.90 25.48
N ALA A 267 -20.60 2.39 26.32
CA ALA A 267 -19.70 1.52 27.08
C ALA A 267 -20.47 0.55 28.02
N ARG A 268 -21.55 1.03 28.64
CA ARG A 268 -22.43 0.24 29.52
C ARG A 268 -23.22 -0.83 28.75
N LYS A 269 -23.98 -0.44 27.72
CA LYS A 269 -24.98 -1.33 27.08
C LYS A 269 -24.51 -1.93 25.75
N ARG A 270 -23.52 -1.33 25.09
CA ARG A 270 -22.98 -1.73 23.77
C ARG A 270 -24.08 -1.80 22.71
N CYS A 271 -24.79 -0.70 22.53
CA CYS A 271 -25.93 -0.64 21.62
C CYS A 271 -25.48 -0.68 20.16
N ILE A 272 -24.37 -0.02 19.83
CA ILE A 272 -23.80 -0.01 18.48
C ILE A 272 -22.86 -1.22 18.33
N LYS A 273 -23.34 -2.28 17.67
CA LYS A 273 -22.51 -3.48 17.43
C LYS A 273 -21.32 -3.15 16.53
N GLY A 274 -20.22 -3.84 16.77
CA GLY A 274 -18.93 -3.59 16.12
C GLY A 274 -18.19 -2.39 16.70
N CYS A 275 -18.82 -1.60 17.57
CA CYS A 275 -18.15 -0.56 18.36
C CYS A 275 -17.90 -1.08 19.77
N ARG A 276 -16.67 -0.93 20.27
CA ARG A 276 -16.36 -1.16 21.68
C ARG A 276 -15.78 0.11 22.26
N ILE A 277 -16.52 0.70 23.20
CA ILE A 277 -16.07 1.87 23.94
C ILE A 277 -15.65 1.42 25.34
N LYS A 278 -14.43 1.77 25.72
CA LYS A 278 -13.98 1.71 27.11
C LYS A 278 -13.83 3.13 27.62
N VAL A 279 -14.32 3.36 28.83
CA VAL A 279 -14.24 4.66 29.50
C VAL A 279 -13.53 4.48 30.83
N HIS A 280 -12.59 5.36 31.11
CA HIS A 280 -11.86 5.45 32.37
C HIS A 280 -12.00 6.87 32.93
N GLY A 281 -11.97 7.00 34.24
CA GLY A 281 -11.94 8.28 34.93
C GLY A 281 -10.67 9.05 34.64
N TRP A 282 -10.72 10.37 34.78
CA TRP A 282 -9.52 11.20 34.76
C TRP A 282 -8.66 10.98 36.02
N THR A 283 -9.33 10.73 37.15
CA THR A 283 -8.74 10.35 38.43
C THR A 283 -9.27 8.98 38.91
N PRO A 284 -8.63 8.36 39.92
CA PRO A 284 -9.16 7.12 40.52
C PRO A 284 -10.56 7.28 41.13
N GLU A 285 -10.87 8.45 41.69
CA GLU A 285 -12.21 8.73 42.23
C GLU A 285 -13.26 8.81 41.11
N ASP A 286 -12.90 9.33 39.94
CA ASP A 286 -13.76 9.33 38.76
C ASP A 286 -14.01 7.90 38.24
N ASP A 287 -13.01 7.00 38.34
CA ASP A 287 -13.17 5.57 37.99
C ASP A 287 -14.22 4.90 38.90
N GLU A 288 -14.19 5.16 40.22
CA GLU A 288 -15.21 4.63 41.15
C GLU A 288 -16.63 5.12 40.81
N VAL A 289 -16.77 6.38 40.41
CA VAL A 289 -18.06 6.96 39.98
C VAL A 289 -18.52 6.34 38.67
N LEU A 290 -17.61 6.13 37.71
CA LEU A 290 -17.94 5.46 36.45
C LEU A 290 -18.36 4.01 36.67
N GLU A 291 -17.70 3.27 37.56
CA GLU A 291 -18.11 1.90 37.94
C GLU A 291 -19.54 1.89 38.48
N GLN A 292 -19.90 2.84 39.35
CA GLN A 292 -21.28 3.00 39.82
C GLN A 292 -22.26 3.27 38.67
N MET A 293 -21.87 4.13 37.72
CA MET A 293 -22.69 4.42 36.53
C MET A 293 -22.89 3.19 35.64
N MET A 294 -21.87 2.33 35.49
CA MET A 294 -21.96 1.10 34.70
C MET A 294 -22.92 0.07 35.34
N LEU A 295 -23.07 0.09 36.67
CA LEU A 295 -23.91 -0.83 37.43
C LEU A 295 -25.38 -0.39 37.58
N LEU A 296 -25.73 0.86 37.23
CA LEU A 296 -27.11 1.33 37.28
C LEU A 296 -28.02 0.42 36.44
N GLU A 297 -29.09 -0.09 37.05
CA GLU A 297 -30.10 -0.93 36.40
C GLU A 297 -29.49 -2.10 35.61
N THR A 298 -28.52 -2.75 36.23
CA THR A 298 -27.92 -4.01 35.76
C THR A 298 -28.37 -5.17 36.62
N ASP A 299 -28.64 -6.31 35.99
CA ASP A 299 -28.80 -7.56 36.74
C ASP A 299 -27.40 -8.09 37.08
N ALA A 300 -27.07 -8.12 38.38
CA ALA A 300 -25.86 -8.77 38.86
C ALA A 300 -26.07 -10.28 38.87
N ASP A 301 -25.27 -11.03 38.12
CA ASP A 301 -25.13 -12.47 38.35
C ASP A 301 -24.20 -12.64 39.57
N ASP A 302 -24.78 -13.03 40.70
CA ASP A 302 -24.08 -13.26 41.97
C ASP A 302 -23.08 -14.42 41.83
N GLY A 303 -21.88 -14.15 41.30
CA GLY A 303 -20.72 -15.01 41.50
C GLY A 303 -19.77 -15.22 40.31
N ALA A 304 -19.07 -14.19 39.84
CA ALA A 304 -17.69 -14.35 39.31
C ALA A 304 -16.97 -12.99 39.20
N PRO A 305 -15.72 -12.83 39.69
CA PRO A 305 -14.99 -11.54 39.66
C PRO A 305 -14.47 -11.07 38.28
N ASN A 306 -15.00 -11.58 37.16
CA ASN A 306 -14.58 -11.20 35.80
C ASN A 306 -15.76 -11.28 34.79
N ALA A 307 -16.99 -10.99 35.23
CA ALA A 307 -18.19 -11.34 34.49
C ALA A 307 -18.39 -10.54 33.18
N LEU A 308 -18.09 -11.20 32.07
CA LEU A 308 -18.71 -11.03 30.74
C LEU A 308 -20.24 -11.31 30.74
N GLY A 309 -20.95 -11.06 31.86
CA GLY A 309 -22.28 -11.62 32.12
C GLY A 309 -23.32 -10.70 32.79
N CYS A 310 -23.01 -9.44 33.10
CA CYS A 310 -24.04 -8.51 33.57
C CYS A 310 -24.90 -8.03 32.39
N ILE A 311 -26.22 -8.24 32.46
CA ILE A 311 -27.15 -7.70 31.45
C ILE A 311 -27.53 -6.28 31.86
N ALA A 312 -27.07 -5.31 31.07
CA ALA A 312 -27.43 -3.91 31.25
C ALA A 312 -28.76 -3.59 30.54
N HIS A 313 -29.76 -3.16 31.31
CA HIS A 313 -31.07 -2.78 30.78
C HIS A 313 -31.09 -1.33 30.26
N ASP A 314 -32.15 -0.95 29.54
CA ASP A 314 -32.40 0.47 29.24
C ASP A 314 -32.66 1.25 30.52
N LEU A 315 -32.05 2.44 30.63
CA LEU A 315 -32.21 3.29 31.81
C LEU A 315 -33.64 3.84 31.88
N SER A 316 -34.29 3.70 33.03
CA SER A 316 -35.55 4.40 33.33
C SER A 316 -35.34 5.93 33.34
N PRO A 317 -36.41 6.75 33.33
CA PRO A 317 -36.29 8.20 33.52
C PRO A 317 -35.50 8.57 34.79
N GLU A 318 -35.76 7.89 35.90
CA GLU A 318 -35.06 8.08 37.17
C GLU A 318 -33.59 7.60 37.08
N GLY A 319 -33.36 6.43 36.46
CA GLY A 319 -32.01 5.92 36.21
C GLY A 319 -31.17 6.85 35.34
N LEU A 320 -31.79 7.48 34.34
CA LEU A 320 -31.14 8.46 33.45
C LEU A 320 -30.83 9.77 34.17
N GLU A 321 -31.71 10.26 35.04
CA GLU A 321 -31.44 11.42 35.89
C GLU A 321 -30.26 11.17 36.82
N GLU A 322 -30.23 10.00 37.46
CA GLU A 322 -29.14 9.59 38.33
C GLU A 322 -27.82 9.42 37.56
N PHE A 323 -27.85 8.78 36.39
CA PHE A 323 -26.70 8.65 35.51
C PHE A 323 -26.12 10.03 35.15
N ARG A 324 -26.96 10.99 34.77
CA ARG A 324 -26.55 12.37 34.45
C ARG A 324 -26.02 13.12 35.67
N ARG A 325 -26.56 12.86 36.86
CA ARG A 325 -26.07 13.44 38.12
C ARG A 325 -24.64 12.97 38.42
N LEU A 326 -24.39 11.67 38.30
CA LEU A 326 -23.06 11.07 38.49
C LEU A 326 -22.07 11.58 37.44
N LEU A 327 -22.48 11.66 36.17
CA LEU A 327 -21.64 12.20 35.09
C LEU A 327 -21.19 13.65 35.36
N ARG A 328 -22.06 14.49 35.93
CA ARG A 328 -21.71 15.87 36.35
C ARG A 328 -20.75 15.93 37.53
N GLY A 329 -20.61 14.83 38.27
CA GLY A 329 -19.65 14.70 39.37
C GLY A 329 -18.21 14.47 38.89
N LEU A 330 -18.03 13.96 37.68
CA LEU A 330 -16.72 13.62 37.14
C LEU A 330 -15.87 14.86 36.84
N SER A 331 -14.55 14.73 37.01
CA SER A 331 -13.58 15.75 36.59
C SER A 331 -13.18 15.62 35.11
N GLY A 332 -13.36 14.43 34.53
CA GLY A 332 -13.16 14.15 33.10
C GLY A 332 -13.26 12.65 32.82
N ILE A 333 -13.22 12.28 31.53
CA ILE A 333 -13.17 10.89 31.10
C ILE A 333 -12.06 10.67 30.07
N ARG A 334 -11.49 9.47 30.05
CA ARG A 334 -10.59 8.96 29.00
C ARG A 334 -11.31 7.84 28.28
N ALA A 335 -11.41 7.93 26.96
CA ALA A 335 -12.13 6.96 26.14
C ALA A 335 -11.18 6.25 25.17
N GLU A 336 -11.38 4.95 25.01
CA GLU A 336 -10.85 4.15 23.91
C GLU A 336 -12.05 3.64 23.10
N VAL A 337 -12.13 4.04 21.84
CA VAL A 337 -13.16 3.61 20.89
C VAL A 337 -12.51 2.65 19.89
N LEU A 338 -13.04 1.44 19.80
CA LEU A 338 -12.64 0.42 18.83
C LEU A 338 -13.76 0.23 17.82
N PHE A 339 -13.55 0.55 16.53
CA PHE A 339 -14.60 0.37 15.51
C PHE A 339 -14.06 0.27 14.07
N PRO A 340 -14.64 -0.61 13.22
CA PRO A 340 -15.40 -1.80 13.58
C PRO A 340 -14.50 -2.95 14.07
N VAL A 341 -14.95 -3.68 15.09
CA VAL A 341 -14.27 -4.89 15.61
C VAL A 341 -15.13 -6.12 15.48
N SER A 342 -14.53 -7.24 15.05
CA SER A 342 -15.16 -8.55 15.11
C SER A 342 -15.37 -8.95 16.57
N GLU A 343 -16.53 -9.49 16.90
CA GLU A 343 -16.80 -10.02 18.25
C GLU A 343 -16.15 -11.38 18.49
N ARG A 344 -15.62 -12.04 17.44
CA ARG A 344 -15.36 -13.48 17.43
C ARG A 344 -13.95 -13.97 17.73
N SER A 345 -12.93 -13.15 17.97
CA SER A 345 -11.58 -13.71 18.05
C SER A 345 -10.72 -13.24 19.23
N ALA A 346 -10.22 -14.25 19.96
CA ALA A 346 -9.02 -14.17 20.79
C ALA A 346 -7.73 -14.31 19.95
N ASP A 347 -7.86 -14.67 18.67
CA ASP A 347 -6.79 -14.74 17.68
C ASP A 347 -6.94 -13.58 16.69
N GLU A 348 -5.87 -12.88 16.35
CA GLU A 348 -5.83 -11.68 15.48
C GLU A 348 -6.25 -11.91 14.00
N LYS A 349 -6.99 -12.97 13.69
CA LYS A 349 -7.37 -13.40 12.33
C LYS A 349 -8.63 -12.74 11.76
N ASP A 350 -9.49 -12.13 12.58
CA ASP A 350 -10.72 -11.46 12.15
C ASP A 350 -10.60 -9.93 12.26
N ASP A 351 -9.54 -9.35 11.70
CA ASP A 351 -9.37 -7.90 11.63
C ASP A 351 -10.32 -7.32 10.57
N LEU A 352 -11.48 -6.79 10.99
CA LEU A 352 -12.42 -6.09 10.10
C LEU A 352 -11.79 -4.84 9.46
N ALA A 353 -10.60 -4.42 9.91
CA ALA A 353 -9.83 -3.36 9.29
C ALA A 353 -9.01 -3.82 8.09
N ALA A 354 -9.07 -5.09 7.70
CA ALA A 354 -8.35 -5.60 6.56
C ALA A 354 -9.27 -6.29 5.54
N LEU A 355 -8.95 -6.10 4.26
CA LEU A 355 -9.48 -6.90 3.16
C LEU A 355 -8.41 -7.90 2.72
N GLY A 356 -8.76 -9.18 2.69
CA GLY A 356 -7.93 -10.25 2.14
C GLY A 356 -8.35 -10.65 0.73
N PHE A 357 -7.38 -10.89 -0.15
CA PHE A 357 -7.55 -11.31 -1.53
C PHE A 357 -6.59 -12.45 -1.85
N ASP A 358 -7.04 -13.40 -2.66
CA ASP A 358 -6.15 -14.30 -3.38
C ASP A 358 -5.57 -13.54 -4.56
N ILE A 359 -4.25 -13.64 -4.76
CA ILE A 359 -3.54 -12.95 -5.84
C ILE A 359 -2.72 -13.93 -6.66
N GLY A 360 -2.76 -13.75 -7.97
CA GLY A 360 -1.92 -14.48 -8.91
C GLY A 360 -1.53 -13.62 -10.11
N ILE A 361 -0.77 -14.21 -11.02
CA ILE A 361 -0.44 -13.60 -12.31
C ILE A 361 -1.13 -14.40 -13.42
N ASP A 362 -1.83 -13.70 -14.30
CA ASP A 362 -2.36 -14.27 -15.53
C ASP A 362 -1.21 -14.71 -16.45
N GLY A 363 -1.24 -15.97 -16.88
CA GLY A 363 -0.18 -16.57 -17.70
C GLY A 363 -0.12 -16.05 -19.14
N GLU A 364 -1.23 -15.53 -19.67
CA GLU A 364 -1.31 -14.99 -21.02
C GLU A 364 -1.00 -13.49 -21.06
N THR A 365 -1.54 -12.73 -20.12
CA THR A 365 -1.41 -11.26 -20.11
C THR A 365 -0.29 -10.74 -19.23
N GLY A 366 0.22 -11.54 -18.29
CA GLY A 366 1.25 -11.15 -17.32
C GLY A 366 0.76 -10.15 -16.26
N ARG A 367 -0.55 -9.95 -16.15
CA ARG A 367 -1.20 -9.01 -15.22
C ARG A 367 -1.61 -9.70 -13.93
N PHE A 368 -1.87 -8.92 -12.88
CA PHE A 368 -2.38 -9.46 -11.63
C PHE A 368 -3.84 -9.91 -11.76
N LEU A 369 -4.16 -11.01 -11.09
CA LEU A 369 -5.52 -11.47 -10.83
C LEU A 369 -5.82 -11.30 -9.34
N LEU A 370 -6.94 -10.66 -9.00
CA LEU A 370 -7.48 -10.55 -7.65
C LEU A 370 -8.73 -11.41 -7.54
N ASP A 371 -8.67 -12.47 -6.72
CA ASP A 371 -9.71 -13.51 -6.62
C ASP A 371 -10.18 -14.02 -7.99
N GLY A 372 -9.25 -14.10 -8.96
CA GLY A 372 -9.51 -14.55 -10.33
C GLY A 372 -9.99 -13.47 -11.31
N ALA A 373 -10.22 -12.22 -10.88
CA ALA A 373 -10.53 -11.10 -11.77
C ALA A 373 -9.26 -10.33 -12.17
N GLU A 374 -9.12 -9.93 -13.43
CA GLU A 374 -7.96 -9.13 -13.87
C GLU A 374 -7.95 -7.78 -13.14
N ALA A 375 -6.82 -7.41 -12.56
CA ALA A 375 -6.60 -6.13 -11.91
C ALA A 375 -5.91 -5.17 -12.87
N SER A 376 -6.69 -4.54 -13.75
CA SER A 376 -6.23 -3.51 -14.67
C SER A 376 -7.25 -2.40 -14.84
N GLU A 377 -6.83 -1.26 -15.42
CA GLU A 377 -7.76 -0.17 -15.77
C GLU A 377 -8.89 -0.64 -16.71
N ARG A 378 -8.65 -1.66 -17.53
CA ARG A 378 -9.63 -2.17 -18.52
C ARG A 378 -10.75 -2.97 -17.88
N SER A 379 -10.45 -3.64 -16.77
CA SER A 379 -11.37 -4.46 -15.98
C SER A 379 -11.78 -3.75 -14.68
N MET A 380 -11.59 -2.44 -14.59
CA MET A 380 -11.86 -1.66 -13.37
C MET A 380 -13.26 -1.91 -12.81
N HIS A 381 -14.28 -2.06 -13.65
CA HIS A 381 -15.64 -2.36 -13.18
C HIS A 381 -15.71 -3.67 -12.39
N GLU A 382 -15.02 -4.73 -12.84
CA GLU A 382 -14.98 -6.02 -12.15
C GLU A 382 -14.25 -5.92 -10.81
N VAL A 383 -13.12 -5.20 -10.78
CA VAL A 383 -12.36 -4.93 -9.54
C VAL A 383 -13.22 -4.15 -8.54
N VAL A 384 -13.95 -3.13 -9.00
CA VAL A 384 -14.85 -2.33 -8.16
C VAL A 384 -15.97 -3.17 -7.57
N VAL A 385 -16.59 -4.05 -8.37
CA VAL A 385 -17.63 -4.98 -7.90
C VAL A 385 -17.05 -5.96 -6.87
N LEU A 386 -15.84 -6.46 -7.11
CA LEU A 386 -15.16 -7.38 -6.21
C LEU A 386 -14.84 -6.74 -4.85
N ILE A 387 -14.22 -5.56 -4.86
CA ILE A 387 -13.94 -4.79 -3.64
C ILE A 387 -15.24 -4.43 -2.92
N GLY A 388 -16.25 -3.95 -3.65
CA GLY A 388 -17.55 -3.59 -3.09
C GLY A 388 -18.23 -4.77 -2.42
N ARG A 389 -18.15 -5.96 -3.01
CA ARG A 389 -18.67 -7.19 -2.39
C ARG A 389 -17.95 -7.51 -1.08
N LYS A 390 -16.62 -7.43 -1.02
CA LYS A 390 -15.89 -7.70 0.24
C LYS A 390 -16.17 -6.63 1.32
N LEU A 391 -16.26 -5.36 0.94
CA LEU A 391 -16.64 -4.28 1.85
C LEU A 391 -18.08 -4.47 2.37
N LEU A 392 -18.99 -4.94 1.52
CA LEU A 392 -20.35 -5.31 1.93
C LEU A 392 -20.34 -6.50 2.89
N ASP A 393 -19.56 -7.54 2.61
CA ASP A 393 -19.42 -8.71 3.48
C ASP A 393 -18.82 -8.34 4.85
N LEU A 394 -17.82 -7.46 4.90
CA LEU A 394 -17.32 -6.86 6.14
C LEU A 394 -18.40 -6.09 6.89
N SER A 395 -19.19 -5.29 6.16
CA SER A 395 -20.27 -4.50 6.77
C SER A 395 -21.36 -5.38 7.36
N ARG A 396 -21.73 -6.48 6.68
CA ARG A 396 -22.66 -7.49 7.20
C ARG A 396 -22.14 -8.14 8.48
N GLN A 397 -20.84 -8.42 8.56
CA GLN A 397 -20.22 -8.99 9.76
C GLN A 397 -20.20 -7.99 10.93
N ALA A 398 -19.97 -6.72 10.65
CA ALA A 398 -20.02 -5.63 11.63
C ALA A 398 -21.46 -5.29 12.07
N TYR A 399 -22.48 -5.70 11.30
CA TYR A 399 -23.87 -5.35 11.56
C TYR A 399 -24.49 -6.14 12.70
N ARG A 400 -25.47 -5.51 13.38
CA ARG A 400 -26.11 -6.06 14.58
C ARG A 400 -26.68 -7.46 14.36
N ASP A 401 -27.53 -7.57 13.35
CA ASP A 401 -28.20 -8.80 12.94
C ASP A 401 -27.84 -9.09 11.47
N PRO A 402 -26.78 -9.87 11.21
CA PRO A 402 -26.32 -10.13 9.84
C PRO A 402 -27.42 -10.68 8.91
N ALA A 403 -28.41 -11.40 9.43
CA ALA A 403 -29.51 -11.96 8.64
C ALA A 403 -30.54 -10.89 8.21
N ARG A 404 -30.54 -9.73 8.85
CA ARG A 404 -31.41 -8.59 8.55
C ARG A 404 -30.64 -7.39 8.01
N PHE A 405 -29.42 -7.60 7.50
CA PHE A 405 -28.67 -6.52 6.86
C PHE A 405 -29.53 -5.91 5.72
N PRO A 406 -29.68 -4.58 5.66
CA PRO A 406 -30.60 -3.96 4.70
C PRO A 406 -30.01 -4.02 3.29
N GLU A 407 -30.66 -4.77 2.40
CA GLU A 407 -30.29 -4.92 0.97
C GLU A 407 -31.45 -4.53 0.05
N PRO A 408 -31.86 -3.25 0.07
CA PRO A 408 -32.96 -2.76 -0.76
C PRO A 408 -32.53 -2.61 -2.21
N ASN A 409 -33.52 -2.57 -3.11
CA ASN A 409 -33.31 -1.96 -4.41
C ASN A 409 -33.12 -0.45 -4.21
N ILE A 410 -31.93 0.06 -4.56
CA ILE A 410 -31.54 1.46 -4.32
C ILE A 410 -32.44 2.45 -5.07
N GLU A 411 -32.84 2.13 -6.30
CA GLU A 411 -33.72 3.00 -7.09
C GLU A 411 -35.13 3.09 -6.50
N GLU A 412 -35.65 1.95 -6.01
CA GLU A 412 -36.97 1.90 -5.34
C GLU A 412 -36.94 2.65 -4.01
N LEU A 413 -35.87 2.48 -3.22
CA LEU A 413 -35.71 3.16 -1.94
C LEU A 413 -35.58 4.68 -2.12
N ASP A 414 -34.82 5.12 -3.12
CA ASP A 414 -34.69 6.54 -3.45
C ASP A 414 -36.03 7.16 -3.86
N ALA A 415 -36.79 6.48 -4.74
CA ALA A 415 -38.12 6.91 -5.13
C ALA A 415 -39.09 6.97 -3.94
N GLU A 416 -39.00 6.02 -3.00
CA GLU A 416 -39.82 6.00 -1.80
C GLU A 416 -39.48 7.17 -0.86
N VAL A 417 -38.21 7.50 -0.68
CA VAL A 417 -37.78 8.67 0.10
C VAL A 417 -38.34 9.97 -0.50
N HIS A 418 -38.22 10.14 -1.82
CA HIS A 418 -38.76 11.32 -2.50
C HIS A 418 -40.28 11.44 -2.34
N ARG A 419 -41.00 10.32 -2.39
CA ARG A 419 -42.45 10.27 -2.13
C ARG A 419 -42.78 10.71 -0.70
N LEU A 420 -42.07 10.18 0.31
CA LEU A 420 -42.29 10.55 1.71
C LEU A 420 -41.99 12.02 1.99
N ILE A 421 -40.96 12.59 1.36
CA ILE A 421 -40.65 14.01 1.46
C ILE A 421 -41.78 14.86 0.86
N ALA A 422 -42.30 14.49 -0.31
CA ALA A 422 -43.41 15.19 -0.93
C ALA A 422 -44.70 15.12 -0.08
N GLU A 423 -45.02 13.94 0.47
CA GLU A 423 -46.12 13.75 1.42
C GLU A 423 -45.93 14.64 2.67
N ALA A 424 -44.70 14.77 3.18
CA ALA A 424 -44.39 15.65 4.30
C ALA A 424 -44.55 17.14 4.00
N GLU A 425 -44.30 17.57 2.77
CA GLU A 425 -44.49 18.95 2.33
C GLU A 425 -45.99 19.30 2.15
N GLU A 426 -46.81 18.33 1.71
CA GLU A 426 -48.24 18.52 1.49
C GLU A 426 -49.08 18.39 2.77
N ASP A 427 -48.89 17.30 3.53
CA ASP A 427 -49.72 16.93 4.67
C ASP A 427 -49.09 17.29 6.03
N GLY A 428 -47.83 17.72 6.04
CA GLY A 428 -47.07 18.17 7.21
C GLY A 428 -46.18 17.10 7.82
N LEU A 429 -44.97 17.51 8.24
CA LEU A 429 -43.96 16.61 8.81
C LEU A 429 -44.33 16.13 10.23
N THR A 430 -44.61 14.84 10.37
CA THR A 430 -44.76 14.17 11.68
C THR A 430 -43.43 13.58 12.15
N GLU A 431 -43.30 13.34 13.46
CA GLU A 431 -42.09 12.74 14.04
C GLU A 431 -41.85 11.29 13.55
N GLU A 432 -42.92 10.54 13.30
CA GLU A 432 -42.83 9.18 12.72
C GLU A 432 -42.32 9.23 11.28
N MET A 433 -42.86 10.12 10.46
CA MET A 433 -42.44 10.28 9.06
C MET A 433 -41.01 10.81 8.97
N ALA A 434 -40.62 11.75 9.83
CA ALA A 434 -39.25 12.22 9.92
C ALA A 434 -38.27 11.08 10.24
N ARG A 435 -38.61 10.22 11.20
CA ARG A 435 -37.80 9.04 11.55
C ARG A 435 -37.68 8.07 10.39
N GLU A 436 -38.78 7.77 9.70
CA GLU A 436 -38.78 6.90 8.53
C GLU A 436 -37.90 7.45 7.39
N ILE A 437 -38.05 8.73 7.05
CA ILE A 437 -37.24 9.40 6.02
C ILE A 437 -35.75 9.31 6.38
N VAL A 438 -35.37 9.66 7.61
CA VAL A 438 -33.96 9.65 8.04
C VAL A 438 -33.39 8.23 8.06
N ALA A 439 -34.17 7.22 8.45
CA ALA A 439 -33.75 5.83 8.43
C ALA A 439 -33.48 5.34 7.00
N LYS A 440 -34.38 5.62 6.05
CA LYS A 440 -34.22 5.25 4.64
C LYS A 440 -33.04 5.99 3.99
N ILE A 441 -32.87 7.28 4.26
CA ILE A 441 -31.70 8.07 3.81
C ILE A 441 -30.40 7.47 4.38
N THR A 442 -30.38 7.04 5.64
CA THR A 442 -29.17 6.42 6.23
C THR A 442 -28.75 5.16 5.49
N VAL A 443 -29.71 4.36 5.01
CA VAL A 443 -29.41 3.19 4.17
C VAL A 443 -28.89 3.61 2.79
N LEU A 444 -29.51 4.60 2.14
CA LEU A 444 -29.04 5.15 0.84
C LEU A 444 -27.62 5.70 0.94
N ASP A 445 -27.34 6.55 1.94
CA ASP A 445 -26.03 7.15 2.20
C ASP A 445 -24.94 6.09 2.38
N TYR A 446 -25.27 4.96 3.03
CA TYR A 446 -24.35 3.84 3.18
C TYR A 446 -24.00 3.21 1.83
N TYR A 447 -24.98 2.92 0.98
CA TYR A 447 -24.72 2.31 -0.33
C TYR A 447 -24.01 3.26 -1.29
N GLU A 448 -24.30 4.57 -1.25
CA GLU A 448 -23.52 5.55 -2.00
C GLU A 448 -22.07 5.56 -1.51
N ALA A 449 -21.85 5.60 -0.20
CA ALA A 449 -20.50 5.61 0.37
C ALA A 449 -19.72 4.32 0.04
N LEU A 450 -20.38 3.17 0.09
CA LEU A 450 -19.82 1.88 -0.31
C LEU A 450 -19.36 1.92 -1.77
N ALA A 451 -20.21 2.38 -2.69
CA ALA A 451 -19.87 2.45 -4.12
C ALA A 451 -18.69 3.40 -4.38
N ARG A 452 -18.70 4.60 -3.78
CA ARG A 452 -17.64 5.61 -3.93
C ARG A 452 -16.31 5.11 -3.37
N TYR A 453 -16.33 4.50 -2.17
CA TYR A 453 -15.13 3.99 -1.55
C TYR A 453 -14.56 2.80 -2.31
N SER A 454 -15.41 1.88 -2.77
CA SER A 454 -15.00 0.74 -3.62
C SER A 454 -14.27 1.21 -4.88
N TYR A 455 -14.78 2.25 -5.54
CA TYR A 455 -14.15 2.82 -6.72
C TYR A 455 -12.74 3.36 -6.43
N VAL A 456 -12.62 4.25 -5.45
CA VAL A 456 -11.33 4.90 -5.17
C VAL A 456 -10.30 3.91 -4.60
N LEU A 457 -10.75 2.92 -3.83
CA LEU A 457 -9.89 1.86 -3.35
C LEU A 457 -9.36 0.99 -4.51
N SER A 458 -10.23 0.67 -5.48
CA SER A 458 -9.86 -0.07 -6.69
C SER A 458 -8.84 0.68 -7.52
N GLU A 459 -9.04 2.00 -7.70
CA GLU A 459 -8.11 2.85 -8.45
C GLU A 459 -6.70 2.83 -7.84
N GLN A 460 -6.60 3.01 -6.51
CA GLN A 460 -5.29 2.97 -5.84
C GLN A 460 -4.64 1.57 -5.90
N LEU A 461 -5.45 0.52 -5.76
CA LEU A 461 -4.98 -0.86 -5.83
C LEU A 461 -4.43 -1.20 -7.23
N VAL A 462 -5.22 -0.93 -8.29
CA VAL A 462 -4.82 -1.17 -9.67
C VAL A 462 -3.59 -0.34 -10.03
N ARG A 463 -3.56 0.95 -9.65
CA ARG A 463 -2.40 1.82 -9.89
C ARG A 463 -1.13 1.26 -9.27
N TYR A 464 -1.20 0.68 -8.08
CA TYR A 464 -0.05 0.04 -7.45
C TYR A 464 0.35 -1.24 -8.20
N LEU A 465 -0.61 -2.10 -8.54
CA LEU A 465 -0.36 -3.37 -9.23
C LEU A 465 0.19 -3.18 -10.66
N GLU A 466 -0.11 -2.05 -11.30
CA GLU A 466 0.43 -1.68 -12.62
C GLU A 466 1.70 -0.81 -12.52
N SER A 467 2.16 -0.48 -11.31
CA SER A 467 3.33 0.38 -11.10
C SER A 467 4.66 -0.33 -11.34
N GLU A 468 5.71 0.48 -11.46
CA GLU A 468 7.08 0.01 -11.51
C GLU A 468 7.80 0.26 -10.18
N HIS A 469 8.70 -0.65 -9.84
CA HIS A 469 9.50 -0.64 -8.63
C HIS A 469 10.99 -0.64 -8.97
N ALA A 470 11.74 0.11 -8.18
CA ALA A 470 13.20 0.13 -8.27
C ALA A 470 13.79 -1.11 -7.59
N VAL A 471 14.58 -1.88 -8.33
CA VAL A 471 15.40 -2.98 -7.82
C VAL A 471 16.87 -2.59 -7.95
N THR A 472 17.56 -2.48 -6.81
CA THR A 472 18.99 -2.19 -6.77
C THR A 472 19.79 -3.47 -6.50
N PHE A 473 20.85 -3.67 -7.28
CA PHE A 473 21.81 -4.76 -7.14
C PHE A 473 23.24 -4.29 -7.45
N THR A 474 24.22 -5.10 -7.11
CA THR A 474 25.65 -4.81 -7.27
C THR A 474 26.30 -5.68 -8.34
N MET A 475 27.22 -5.09 -9.11
CA MET A 475 27.91 -5.76 -10.21
C MET A 475 29.30 -5.13 -10.47
N PRO A 476 30.32 -5.91 -10.89
CA PRO A 476 31.58 -5.35 -11.37
C PRO A 476 31.36 -4.31 -12.46
N ARG A 477 32.03 -3.16 -12.35
CA ARG A 477 31.78 -1.99 -13.22
C ARG A 477 31.97 -2.30 -14.71
N ILE A 478 32.92 -3.19 -15.02
CA ILE A 478 33.18 -3.63 -16.39
C ILE A 478 32.00 -4.42 -16.97
N LEU A 479 31.43 -5.34 -16.18
CA LEU A 479 30.25 -6.11 -16.61
C LEU A 479 29.01 -5.22 -16.71
N LEU A 480 28.91 -4.22 -15.82
CA LEU A 480 27.81 -3.25 -15.85
C LEU A 480 27.81 -2.42 -17.14
N ALA A 481 28.98 -2.03 -17.65
CA ALA A 481 29.07 -1.30 -18.92
C ALA A 481 28.51 -2.13 -20.08
N LEU A 482 28.75 -3.45 -20.10
CA LEU A 482 28.15 -4.37 -21.07
C LEU A 482 26.64 -4.54 -20.87
N LEU A 483 26.20 -4.74 -19.63
CA LEU A 483 24.78 -4.89 -19.32
C LEU A 483 23.98 -3.64 -19.72
N ASN A 484 24.52 -2.43 -19.48
CA ASN A 484 23.87 -1.18 -19.88
C ASN A 484 23.66 -1.10 -21.40
N ARG A 485 24.57 -1.66 -22.22
CA ARG A 485 24.36 -1.73 -23.67
C ARG A 485 23.19 -2.64 -24.04
N VAL A 486 23.10 -3.80 -23.39
CA VAL A 486 21.99 -4.73 -23.64
C VAL A 486 20.65 -4.12 -23.23
N LEU A 487 20.62 -3.41 -22.09
CA LEU A 487 19.42 -2.74 -21.58
C LEU A 487 18.97 -1.52 -22.40
N GLU A 488 19.81 -0.99 -23.30
CA GLU A 488 19.37 0.02 -24.28
C GLU A 488 18.54 -0.59 -25.41
N GLU A 489 18.77 -1.87 -25.72
CA GLU A 489 18.11 -2.59 -26.81
C GLU A 489 17.01 -3.54 -26.32
N SER A 490 16.97 -3.84 -25.01
CA SER A 490 16.08 -4.85 -24.42
C SER A 490 15.46 -4.38 -23.11
N ASN A 491 14.21 -4.77 -22.87
CA ASN A 491 13.52 -4.48 -21.61
C ASN A 491 14.03 -5.39 -20.47
N ALA A 492 14.35 -4.80 -19.32
CA ALA A 492 14.74 -5.52 -18.11
C ALA A 492 13.68 -6.55 -17.67
N ASP A 493 12.39 -6.20 -17.74
CA ASP A 493 11.30 -7.13 -17.39
C ASP A 493 11.34 -8.39 -18.26
N GLU A 494 11.49 -8.24 -19.57
CA GLU A 494 11.52 -9.36 -20.51
C GLU A 494 12.71 -10.28 -20.25
N LEU A 495 13.89 -9.70 -20.01
CA LEU A 495 15.09 -10.45 -19.68
C LEU A 495 14.93 -11.25 -18.39
N ILE A 496 14.33 -10.66 -17.36
CA ILE A 496 14.07 -11.30 -16.08
C ILE A 496 13.05 -12.44 -16.25
N LEU A 497 11.90 -12.15 -16.86
CA LEU A 497 10.80 -13.11 -17.01
C LEU A 497 11.20 -14.34 -17.84
N GLN A 498 11.91 -14.14 -18.95
CA GLN A 498 12.43 -15.25 -19.76
C GLN A 498 13.30 -16.21 -18.94
N ARG A 499 14.01 -15.71 -17.93
CA ARG A 499 14.93 -16.50 -17.10
C ARG A 499 14.25 -17.12 -15.89
N LEU A 500 13.17 -16.53 -15.40
CA LEU A 500 12.30 -17.14 -14.40
C LEU A 500 11.50 -18.32 -14.99
N GLU A 501 11.05 -18.20 -16.24
CA GLU A 501 10.28 -19.26 -16.92
C GLU A 501 11.16 -20.39 -17.45
N ALA A 502 12.44 -20.11 -17.72
CA ALA A 502 13.45 -21.11 -18.05
C ALA A 502 13.84 -21.89 -16.78
N ARG A 503 12.97 -22.79 -16.31
CA ARG A 503 13.36 -23.79 -15.31
C ARG A 503 14.55 -24.61 -15.85
N PRO A 504 15.59 -24.88 -15.05
CA PRO A 504 16.72 -25.73 -15.46
C PRO A 504 16.29 -27.15 -15.81
#